data_AF-A0A7J6IMA6-F1
#
_entry.id   AF-A0A7J6IMA6-F1
#
_cell.length_a   1.000
_cell.length_b   1.000
_cell.length_c   1.000
_cell.angle_alpha   90.00
_cell.angle_beta   90.00
_cell.angle_gamma   90.00
#
_symmetry.space_group_name_H-M   'P 1'
#
loop_
_entity.id
_entity.type
_entity.pdbx_description
1 polymer ?
#
loop_
_entity_poly.entity_id
_entity_poly.type
_entity_poly.pdbx_seq_one_letter_code
_entity_poly.pdbx_strand_id
1 'polypeptide(L)'
;MDTVRNGRRKITLEPWASPAITHGRPGEHDIRGVGAGFVPPLLDRGLYDAVRDMDVDEIHAQQMCRYLRRKEGIYAGPSTALNVIAALELAKELRRGKNVVTVVCDSSLKSLKGVRT
;
A
#
# COMPACT_ATOMS: atom_id res chain seq x y z
N MET A 1 4.30 -12.13 -18.66
CA MET A 1 5.71 -11.89 -19.04
C MET A 1 6.34 -11.07 -17.93
N ASP A 2 7.08 -11.74 -17.05
CA ASP A 2 7.63 -11.14 -15.83
C ASP A 2 8.87 -10.30 -16.14
N THR A 3 8.69 -8.98 -16.22
CA THR A 3 9.81 -8.03 -16.28
C THR A 3 10.40 -7.87 -14.89
N VAL A 4 11.27 -8.79 -14.49
CA VAL A 4 12.07 -8.66 -13.25
C VAL A 4 13.34 -7.85 -13.59
N ARG A 5 13.40 -6.58 -13.19
CA ARG A 5 14.59 -5.75 -13.39
C ARG A 5 15.57 -5.95 -12.24
N ASN A 6 16.83 -6.29 -12.55
CA ASN A 6 17.91 -6.49 -11.56
C ASN A 6 17.55 -7.49 -10.44
N GLY A 7 16.85 -8.57 -10.78
CA GLY A 7 16.44 -9.62 -9.84
C GLY A 7 15.34 -9.21 -8.85
N ARG A 8 14.76 -8.01 -9.00
CA ARG A 8 13.69 -7.47 -8.14
C ARG A 8 12.47 -7.13 -8.99
N ARG A 9 11.29 -7.20 -8.37
CA ARG A 9 10.02 -6.80 -8.97
C ARG A 9 9.43 -5.67 -8.12
N LYS A 10 9.20 -4.51 -8.74
CA LYS A 10 8.62 -3.32 -8.13
C LYS A 10 7.14 -3.26 -8.51
N ILE A 11 6.27 -3.22 -7.50
CA ILE A 11 4.82 -3.23 -7.68
C ILE A 11 4.27 -1.94 -7.07
N THR A 12 3.61 -1.14 -7.89
CA THR A 12 2.85 0.03 -7.45
C THR A 12 1.48 -0.42 -6.98
N LEU A 13 0.97 0.16 -5.91
CA LEU A 13 -0.34 -0.19 -5.35
C LEU A 13 -1.32 0.98 -5.48
N GLU A 14 -2.58 0.67 -5.72
CA GLU A 14 -3.69 1.63 -5.67
C GLU A 14 -4.95 1.00 -5.06
N PRO A 15 -5.89 1.79 -4.51
CA PRO A 15 -7.15 1.25 -4.01
C PRO A 15 -8.08 0.82 -5.15
N TRP A 16 -8.74 -0.33 -5.03
CA TRP A 16 -9.77 -0.80 -5.98
C TRP A 16 -10.94 0.17 -6.15
N ALA A 17 -11.24 0.94 -5.10
CA ALA A 17 -12.29 1.96 -5.14
C ALA A 17 -11.91 3.17 -6.04
N SER A 18 -10.61 3.48 -6.19
CA SER A 18 -10.10 4.58 -7.03
C SER A 18 -8.87 4.17 -7.89
N PRO A 19 -9.03 3.22 -8.83
CA PRO A 19 -7.92 2.62 -9.56
C PRO A 19 -7.62 3.39 -10.86
N ALA A 20 -7.01 4.57 -10.70
CA ALA A 20 -6.72 5.47 -11.81
C ALA A 20 -5.65 4.93 -12.76
N ILE A 21 -4.74 4.07 -12.30
CA ILE A 21 -3.60 3.59 -13.09
C ILE A 21 -3.94 2.29 -13.83
N THR A 22 -4.60 1.34 -13.18
CA THR A 22 -4.99 0.04 -13.78
C THR A 22 -6.23 0.15 -14.64
N HIS A 23 -7.27 0.85 -14.17
CA HIS A 23 -8.59 0.89 -14.83
C HIS A 23 -8.99 2.27 -15.34
N GLY A 24 -8.18 3.31 -15.09
CA GLY A 24 -8.43 4.65 -15.60
C GLY A 24 -9.66 5.35 -15.00
N ARG A 25 -10.14 4.90 -13.84
CA ARG A 25 -11.32 5.49 -13.17
C ARG A 25 -10.99 6.01 -11.77
N PRO A 26 -11.44 7.22 -11.40
CA PRO A 26 -11.40 7.68 -10.02
C PRO A 26 -12.50 7.05 -9.17
N GLY A 27 -12.39 7.20 -7.85
CA GLY A 27 -13.47 6.96 -6.90
C GLY A 27 -13.11 7.43 -5.50
N GLU A 28 -14.07 7.33 -4.59
CA GLU A 28 -13.88 7.72 -3.18
C GLU A 28 -13.35 6.54 -2.36
N HIS A 29 -12.43 6.83 -1.43
CA HIS A 29 -11.88 5.84 -0.50
C HIS A 29 -11.25 6.49 0.73
N ASP A 30 -11.12 5.72 1.81
CA ASP A 30 -10.59 6.20 3.09
C ASP A 30 -9.08 5.99 3.28
N ILE A 31 -8.42 5.34 2.31
CA ILE A 31 -6.97 5.09 2.35
C ILE A 31 -6.17 6.37 2.02
N ARG A 32 -6.03 7.26 3.00
CA ARG A 32 -5.35 8.55 2.84
C ARG A 32 -3.89 8.41 2.39
N GLY A 33 -3.46 9.30 1.49
CA GLY A 33 -2.07 9.44 1.02
C GLY A 33 -1.73 8.64 -0.24
N VAL A 34 -2.68 7.89 -0.79
CA VAL A 34 -2.58 7.16 -2.07
C VAL A 34 -3.88 7.34 -2.86
N GLY A 35 -3.98 6.78 -4.07
CA GLY A 35 -5.25 6.73 -4.82
C GLY A 35 -5.77 8.10 -5.26
N ALA A 36 -4.90 8.95 -5.82
CA ALA A 36 -5.21 10.35 -6.15
C ALA A 36 -6.39 10.55 -7.14
N GLY A 37 -6.95 9.49 -7.73
CA GLY A 37 -8.04 9.55 -8.71
C GLY A 37 -7.57 9.93 -10.12
N PHE A 38 -6.27 10.12 -10.33
CA PHE A 38 -5.66 10.35 -11.63
C PHE A 38 -4.23 9.77 -11.63
N VAL A 39 -3.63 9.65 -12.82
CA VAL A 39 -2.21 9.25 -12.97
C VAL A 39 -1.33 10.48 -12.73
N PRO A 40 -0.50 10.53 -11.66
CA PRO A 40 0.32 11.69 -11.38
C PRO A 40 1.30 11.98 -12.52
N PRO A 41 1.53 13.25 -12.91
CA PRO A 41 2.43 13.58 -14.02
C PRO A 41 3.90 13.20 -13.74
N LEU A 42 4.28 13.10 -12.46
CA LEU A 42 5.61 12.66 -12.04
C LEU A 42 5.75 11.13 -11.92
N LEU A 43 4.67 10.37 -12.16
CA LEU A 43 4.73 8.91 -12.12
C LEU A 43 5.37 8.37 -13.41
N ASP A 44 6.63 7.97 -13.30
CA ASP A 44 7.36 7.33 -14.40
C ASP A 44 7.03 5.82 -14.49
N ARG A 45 6.40 5.42 -15.60
CA ARG A 45 6.08 4.01 -15.92
C ARG A 45 7.32 3.12 -16.04
N GLY A 46 8.50 3.69 -16.29
CA GLY A 46 9.77 2.99 -16.30
C GLY A 46 10.30 2.59 -14.92
N LEU A 47 9.70 3.10 -13.83
CA LEU A 47 10.18 2.86 -12.46
C LEU A 47 9.50 1.68 -11.75
N TYR A 48 8.45 1.07 -12.30
CA TYR A 48 7.80 -0.10 -11.72
C TYR A 48 7.53 -1.17 -12.78
N ASP A 49 7.32 -2.40 -12.33
CA ASP A 49 7.14 -3.57 -13.20
C ASP A 49 5.67 -4.00 -13.31
N ALA A 50 4.85 -3.65 -12.32
CA ALA A 50 3.41 -3.89 -12.32
C ALA A 50 2.68 -2.88 -11.43
N VAL A 51 1.36 -2.77 -11.64
CA VAL A 51 0.44 -2.09 -10.73
C VAL A 51 -0.55 -3.13 -10.22
N ARG A 52 -0.89 -3.06 -8.92
CA ARG A 52 -1.98 -3.84 -8.34
C ARG A 52 -2.96 -2.91 -7.64
N ASP A 53 -4.20 -3.01 -8.07
CA ASP A 53 -5.37 -2.56 -7.37
C ASP A 53 -5.70 -3.50 -6.21
N MET A 54 -5.92 -2.93 -5.04
CA MET A 54 -6.15 -3.67 -3.80
C MET A 54 -7.55 -3.36 -3.27
N ASP A 55 -8.33 -4.41 -3.00
CA ASP A 55 -9.65 -4.29 -2.38
C ASP A 55 -9.50 -4.14 -0.85
N VAL A 56 -9.06 -2.96 -0.43
CA VAL A 56 -8.81 -2.60 0.97
C VAL A 56 -9.60 -1.34 1.29
N ASP A 57 -10.68 -1.53 2.05
CA ASP A 57 -11.49 -0.44 2.61
C ASP A 57 -10.94 0.05 3.95
N GLU A 58 -11.67 1.00 4.56
CA GLU A 58 -11.30 1.56 5.87
C GLU A 58 -11.18 0.49 6.96
N ILE A 59 -12.10 -0.49 6.98
CA ILE A 59 -12.15 -1.52 8.03
C ILE A 59 -10.90 -2.41 7.94
N HIS A 60 -10.57 -2.89 6.75
CA HIS A 60 -9.36 -3.67 6.51
C HIS A 60 -8.11 -2.89 6.94
N ALA A 61 -8.02 -1.62 6.56
CA ALA A 61 -6.89 -0.77 6.91
C ALA A 61 -6.76 -0.53 8.43
N GLN A 62 -7.86 -0.23 9.11
CA GLN A 62 -7.87 -0.04 10.57
C GLN A 62 -7.48 -1.33 11.32
N GLN A 63 -7.97 -2.48 10.88
CA GLN A 63 -7.62 -3.78 11.46
C GLN A 63 -6.13 -4.05 11.34
N MET A 64 -5.55 -3.84 10.15
CA MET A 64 -4.11 -4.02 9.94
C MET A 64 -3.28 -3.02 10.74
N CYS A 65 -3.64 -1.73 10.77
CA CYS A 65 -2.98 -0.74 11.63
C CYS A 65 -3.00 -1.16 13.12
N ARG A 66 -4.14 -1.68 13.60
CA ARG A 66 -4.27 -2.17 14.99
C ARG A 66 -3.40 -3.40 15.23
N TYR A 67 -3.32 -4.31 14.27
CA TYR A 67 -2.44 -5.48 14.32
C TYR A 67 -0.98 -5.04 14.43
N LEU A 68 -0.50 -4.23 13.48
CA LEU A 68 0.86 -3.71 13.44
C LEU A 68 1.26 -3.03 14.76
N ARG A 69 0.38 -2.19 15.30
CA ARG A 69 0.63 -1.55 16.60
C ARG A 69 0.75 -2.55 17.75
N ARG A 70 -0.14 -3.54 17.80
CA ARG A 70 -0.24 -4.48 18.95
C ARG A 70 0.77 -5.62 18.89
N LYS A 71 1.18 -6.03 17.70
CA LYS A 71 2.03 -7.21 17.47
C LYS A 71 3.46 -6.84 17.12
N GLU A 72 3.64 -5.76 16.35
CA GLU A 72 4.94 -5.35 15.83
C GLU A 72 5.44 -4.04 16.46
N GLY A 73 4.62 -3.35 17.27
CA GLY A 73 4.97 -2.04 17.82
C GLY A 73 5.02 -0.92 16.77
N ILE A 74 4.50 -1.17 15.57
CA ILE A 74 4.53 -0.22 14.45
C ILE A 74 3.26 0.64 14.45
N TYR A 75 3.42 1.93 14.73
CA TYR A 75 2.34 2.91 14.72
C TYR A 75 2.28 3.59 13.34
N ALA A 76 1.56 2.99 12.40
CA ALA A 76 1.45 3.48 11.01
C ALA A 76 0.01 3.83 10.60
N GLY A 77 -0.13 4.59 9.51
CA GLY A 77 -1.42 4.97 8.93
C GLY A 77 -1.99 4.02 7.86
N PRO A 78 -3.19 4.32 7.31
CA PRO A 78 -3.92 3.45 6.38
C PRO A 78 -3.16 3.08 5.09
N SER A 79 -2.35 3.98 4.53
CA SER A 79 -1.52 3.66 3.35
C SER A 79 -0.45 2.61 3.65
N THR A 80 0.09 2.58 4.87
CA THR A 80 0.98 1.51 5.30
C THR A 80 0.22 0.19 5.48
N ALA A 81 -1.01 0.24 5.98
CA ALA A 81 -1.85 -0.96 6.06
C ALA A 81 -2.11 -1.56 4.67
N LEU A 82 -2.47 -0.75 3.67
CA LEU A 82 -2.59 -1.19 2.27
C LEU A 82 -1.32 -1.90 1.80
N ASN A 83 -0.16 -1.26 2.01
CA ASN A 83 1.17 -1.77 1.67
C ASN A 83 1.49 -3.12 2.33
N VAL A 84 1.13 -3.30 3.61
CA VAL A 84 1.38 -4.53 4.35
C VAL A 84 0.41 -5.64 3.95
N ILE A 85 -0.87 -5.33 3.74
CA ILE A 85 -1.86 -6.31 3.25
C ILE A 85 -1.40 -6.85 1.90
N ALA A 86 -1.08 -5.97 0.95
CA ALA A 86 -0.55 -6.36 -0.35
C ALA A 86 0.74 -7.17 -0.24
N ALA A 87 1.66 -6.78 0.66
CA ALA A 87 2.90 -7.53 0.87
C ALA A 87 2.66 -8.95 1.39
N LEU A 88 1.70 -9.13 2.29
CA LEU A 88 1.29 -10.45 2.81
C LEU A 88 0.63 -11.31 1.75
N GLU A 89 -0.21 -10.73 0.89
CA GLU A 89 -0.81 -11.43 -0.25
C GLU A 89 0.25 -11.86 -1.26
N LEU A 90 1.13 -10.95 -1.65
CA LEU A 90 2.26 -11.24 -2.54
C LEU A 90 3.17 -12.32 -1.96
N ALA A 91 3.44 -12.29 -0.65
CA ALA A 91 4.28 -13.30 0.00
C ALA A 91 3.69 -14.72 -0.12
N LYS A 92 2.36 -14.86 -0.12
CA LYS A 92 1.68 -16.15 -0.32
C LYS A 92 1.84 -16.69 -1.74
N GLU A 93 1.98 -15.81 -2.73
CA GLU A 93 2.20 -16.18 -4.13
C GLU A 93 3.65 -16.55 -4.45
N LEU A 94 4.60 -16.11 -3.61
CA LEU A 94 6.02 -16.31 -3.84
C LEU A 94 6.50 -17.68 -3.34
N ARG A 95 7.47 -18.24 -4.06
CA ARG A 95 8.19 -19.44 -3.62
C ARG A 95 9.00 -19.18 -2.35
N ARG A 96 9.24 -20.24 -1.56
CA ARG A 96 10.09 -20.19 -0.36
C ARG A 96 11.46 -19.57 -0.67
N GLY A 97 11.95 -18.73 0.26
CA GLY A 97 13.25 -18.06 0.14
C GLY A 97 13.22 -16.74 -0.65
N LYS A 98 12.03 -16.23 -0.98
CA LYS A 98 11.84 -14.88 -1.51
C LYS A 98 11.34 -13.94 -0.42
N ASN A 99 11.73 -12.68 -0.50
CA ASN A 99 11.34 -11.63 0.43
C ASN A 99 10.45 -10.62 -0.27
N VAL A 100 9.41 -10.14 0.42
CA VAL A 100 8.66 -8.95 0.05
C VAL A 100 9.07 -7.83 0.99
N VAL A 101 9.39 -6.66 0.43
CA VAL A 101 9.72 -5.46 1.20
C VAL A 101 8.68 -4.41 0.86
N THR A 102 8.19 -3.71 1.88
CA THR A 102 7.21 -2.65 1.72
C THR A 102 7.57 -1.44 2.57
N VAL A 103 6.92 -0.31 2.33
CA VAL A 103 7.24 0.98 2.96
C VAL A 103 6.21 1.30 4.05
N VAL A 104 6.71 1.69 5.22
CA VAL A 104 5.93 2.38 6.25
C VAL A 104 5.97 3.87 5.92
N CYS A 105 4.86 4.40 5.42
CA CYS A 105 4.80 5.73 4.81
C CYS A 105 4.88 6.86 5.84
N ASP A 106 4.22 6.70 6.99
CA ASP A 106 4.16 7.70 8.05
C ASP A 106 3.91 7.05 9.41
N SER A 107 4.04 7.87 10.46
CA SER A 107 3.58 7.50 11.79
C SER A 107 2.13 7.92 12.01
N SER A 108 1.31 7.04 12.58
CA SER A 108 -0.04 7.39 13.01
C SER A 108 -0.09 8.30 14.24
N LEU A 109 1.07 8.60 14.86
CA LEU A 109 1.17 9.55 15.97
C LEU A 109 0.63 10.94 15.62
N LYS A 110 0.78 11.39 14.36
CA LYS A 110 0.24 12.68 13.89
C LYS A 110 -1.29 12.78 13.96
N SER A 111 -1.99 11.65 14.01
CA SER A 111 -3.46 11.59 14.09
C SER A 111 -3.96 11.34 15.51
N LEU A 112 -3.07 11.24 16.51
CA LEU A 112 -3.46 11.16 17.91
C LEU A 112 -4.00 12.51 18.37
N LYS A 113 -5.32 12.62 18.52
CA LYS A 113 -5.93 13.70 19.27
C LYS A 113 -5.80 13.35 20.76
N GLY A 114 -4.99 14.11 21.51
CA GLY A 114 -5.01 14.05 22.98
C GLY A 114 -3.68 13.90 23.73
N VAL A 115 -2.51 13.89 23.07
CA VAL A 115 -1.23 14.02 23.79
C VAL A 115 -0.77 15.47 23.66
N ARG A 116 -1.11 16.30 24.65
CA ARG A 116 -0.38 17.56 24.88
C ARG A 116 1.00 17.16 25.37
N THR A 117 2.05 17.42 24.59
CA THR A 117 3.41 17.52 25.12
C THR A 117 3.51 18.73 26.02
#